data_AF-A0AAP0JBG6-F1
#
_entry.id   AF-A0AAP0JBG6-F1
#
_cell.length_a   1.000
_cell.length_b   1.000
_cell.length_c   1.000
_cell.angle_alpha   90.00
_cell.angle_beta   90.00
_cell.angle_gamma   90.00
#
_symmetry.space_group_name_H-M   'P 1'
#
loop_
_entity.id
_entity.type
_entity.pdbx_description
1 polymer ?
#
loop_
_entity_poly.entity_id
_entity_poly.type
_entity_poly.pdbx_seq_one_letter_code
_entity_poly.pdbx_strand_id
1 'polypeptide(L)'
;MAVKVPSLLVMRVDTALLCFANANFVKERIIRWVTLGEEQKLGESGDSDHHKDRIQVLILDLSKLMNIDTSGIIALEELHKRLNSLGIELALANPSWAVIHKLKLVKFVEKIGGRVFFTVNEAVNACIGSKMLCLMC
;
A
#
# COMPACT_ATOMS: atom_id res chain seq x y z
N MET A 1 -29.12 -1.43 6.16
CA MET A 1 -28.17 -1.91 5.14
C MET A 1 -26.85 -2.23 5.82
N ALA A 2 -26.25 -3.39 5.54
CA ALA A 2 -24.90 -3.73 5.99
C ALA A 2 -23.97 -3.64 4.78
N VAL A 3 -22.82 -2.98 4.93
CA VAL A 3 -21.83 -2.81 3.86
C VAL A 3 -20.57 -3.57 4.25
N LYS A 4 -20.02 -4.39 3.34
CA LYS A 4 -18.76 -5.09 3.55
C LYS A 4 -17.60 -4.12 3.35
N VAL A 5 -16.82 -3.90 4.41
CA VAL A 5 -15.65 -3.01 4.39
C VAL A 5 -14.43 -3.77 3.83
N PRO A 6 -13.60 -3.14 2.98
CA PRO A 6 -12.35 -3.73 2.52
C PRO A 6 -11.39 -4.07 3.68
N SER A 7 -10.68 -5.19 3.57
CA SER A 7 -9.58 -5.50 4.48
C SER A 7 -8.39 -4.58 4.15
N LEU A 8 -7.91 -3.85 5.15
CA LEU A 8 -6.91 -2.80 4.99
C LEU A 8 -5.71 -3.07 5.89
N LEU A 9 -4.50 -2.92 5.33
CA LEU A 9 -3.24 -3.00 6.06
C LEU A 9 -2.57 -1.64 6.06
N VAL A 10 -2.24 -1.12 7.25
CA VAL A 10 -1.39 0.08 7.40
C VAL A 10 0.00 -0.37 7.81
N MET A 11 1.03 0.05 7.06
CA MET A 11 2.42 -0.23 7.39
C MET A 11 3.24 1.06 7.38
N ARG A 12 4.02 1.28 8.44
CA ARG A 12 4.98 2.37 8.48
C ARG A 12 6.31 1.95 7.86
N VAL A 13 6.84 2.81 7.00
CA VAL A 13 8.22 2.71 6.52
C VAL A 13 9.13 3.36 7.56
N ASP A 14 9.71 2.53 8.44
CA ASP A 14 10.49 2.98 9.60
C ASP A 14 11.96 3.30 9.24
N THR A 15 12.16 4.13 8.22
CA THR A 15 13.50 4.61 7.83
C THR A 15 13.44 6.04 7.30
N ALA A 16 14.50 6.80 7.57
CA ALA A 16 14.60 8.19 7.14
C ALA A 16 14.89 8.34 5.63
N LEU A 17 15.53 7.33 5.04
CA LEU A 17 15.95 7.33 3.64
C LEU A 17 15.54 6.01 2.99
N LEU A 18 14.97 6.08 1.80
CA LEU A 18 14.74 4.90 0.96
C LEU A 18 15.70 5.00 -0.23
N CYS A 19 16.78 4.23 -0.14
CA CYS A 19 17.92 4.34 -1.03
C CYS A 19 18.46 2.98 -1.47
N PHE A 20 19.48 2.98 -2.33
CA PHE A 20 20.14 1.75 -2.80
C PHE A 20 20.44 0.73 -1.67
N ALA A 21 20.89 1.21 -0.50
CA ALA A 21 21.28 0.37 0.61
C ALA A 21 20.12 -0.44 1.24
N ASN A 22 18.87 0.05 1.16
CA ASN A 22 17.75 -0.56 1.87
C ASN A 22 16.48 -0.76 1.04
N ALA A 23 16.39 -0.22 -0.17
CA ALA A 23 15.18 -0.23 -0.99
C ALA A 23 14.64 -1.64 -1.24
N ASN A 24 15.51 -2.57 -1.63
CA ASN A 24 15.13 -3.96 -1.85
C ASN A 24 14.67 -4.65 -0.55
N PHE A 25 15.38 -4.43 0.56
CA PHE A 25 15.01 -5.03 1.85
C PHE A 25 13.62 -4.55 2.30
N VAL A 26 13.34 -3.26 2.19
CA VAL A 26 12.03 -2.68 2.55
C VAL A 26 10.94 -3.25 1.65
N LYS A 27 11.15 -3.30 0.33
CA LYS A 27 10.21 -3.87 -0.64
C LYS A 27 9.87 -5.34 -0.31
N GLU A 28 10.88 -6.19 -0.17
CA GLU A 28 10.69 -7.62 0.12
C GLU A 28 10.00 -7.82 1.47
N ARG A 29 10.33 -7.00 2.47
CA ARG A 29 9.66 -7.05 3.77
C ARG A 29 8.18 -6.69 3.67
N ILE A 30 7.82 -5.66 2.91
CA ILE A 30 6.42 -5.28 2.69
C ILE A 30 5.68 -6.42 1.99
N ILE A 31 6.22 -6.96 0.90
CA ILE A 31 5.61 -8.08 0.18
C ILE A 31 5.37 -9.27 1.10
N ARG A 32 6.39 -9.65 1.87
CA ARG A 32 6.28 -10.77 2.81
C ARG A 32 5.16 -10.57 3.82
N TRP A 33 4.99 -9.37 4.38
CA TRP A 33 3.88 -9.10 5.30
C TRP A 33 2.50 -9.20 4.64
N VAL A 34 2.40 -8.77 3.39
CA VAL A 34 1.16 -8.85 2.62
C VAL A 34 0.81 -10.30 2.28
N THR A 35 1.79 -11.14 1.97
CA THR A 35 1.58 -12.55 1.61
C THR A 35 1.50 -13.50 2.81
N LEU A 36 2.18 -13.21 3.92
CA LEU A 36 2.10 -14.02 5.15
C LEU A 36 0.68 -14.10 5.71
N GLY A 37 -0.14 -13.06 5.50
CA GLY A 37 -1.56 -13.06 5.85
C GLY A 37 -2.38 -14.07 5.03
N GLU A 38 -1.88 -14.49 3.86
CA GLU A 38 -2.48 -15.52 3.01
C GLU A 38 -2.01 -16.92 3.42
N GLU A 39 -0.73 -17.08 3.78
CA GLU A 39 -0.10 -18.39 4.08
C GLU A 39 -0.48 -18.96 5.46
N GLN A 40 -0.61 -18.14 6.51
CA GLN A 40 -0.99 -18.62 7.85
C GLN A 40 -2.41 -19.23 7.90
N LYS A 41 -3.24 -19.02 6.88
CA LYS A 41 -4.62 -19.50 6.81
C LYS A 41 -4.81 -20.74 5.94
N LEU A 42 -3.77 -21.17 5.20
CA LEU A 42 -3.81 -22.38 4.40
C LEU A 42 -3.50 -23.65 5.22
N GLY A 43 -2.92 -23.49 6.41
CA GLY A 43 -2.65 -24.59 7.34
C GLY A 43 -3.85 -25.01 8.20
N GLU A 44 -4.92 -24.21 8.24
CA GLU A 44 -6.11 -24.48 9.06
C GLU A 44 -7.37 -24.38 8.19
N SER A 45 -8.03 -25.53 7.99
CA SER A 45 -9.34 -25.75 7.35
C SER A 45 -9.48 -25.52 5.83
N GLY A 46 -9.69 -26.61 5.10
CA GLY A 46 -10.07 -26.62 3.69
C GLY A 46 -11.57 -26.42 3.51
N ASP A 47 -12.06 -25.19 3.66
CA ASP A 47 -13.45 -24.85 3.38
C ASP A 47 -13.55 -23.60 2.48
N SER A 48 -14.19 -23.76 1.33
CA SER A 48 -14.07 -22.93 0.12
C SER A 48 -14.64 -21.50 0.17
N ASP A 49 -14.61 -20.81 1.32
CA ASP A 49 -15.14 -19.44 1.49
C ASP A 49 -14.07 -18.39 1.92
N HIS A 50 -12.78 -18.70 1.66
CA HIS A 50 -11.61 -17.90 2.07
C HIS A 50 -11.45 -16.52 1.41
N HIS A 51 -12.39 -16.06 0.58
CA HIS A 51 -12.30 -14.74 -0.07
C HIS A 51 -12.61 -13.57 0.90
N LYS A 52 -12.86 -13.86 2.19
CA LYS A 52 -13.33 -12.87 3.16
C LYS A 52 -12.21 -12.05 3.82
N ASP A 53 -10.97 -12.55 3.84
CA ASP A 53 -9.89 -11.98 4.66
C ASP A 53 -8.66 -11.48 3.90
N ARG A 54 -8.67 -11.54 2.56
CA ARG A 54 -7.56 -11.05 1.75
C ARG A 54 -7.44 -9.53 1.84
N ILE A 55 -6.24 -9.02 2.11
CA ILE A 55 -5.93 -7.58 2.11
C ILE A 55 -6.28 -7.03 0.74
N GLN A 56 -7.07 -5.95 0.69
CA GLN A 56 -7.46 -5.28 -0.55
C GLN A 56 -6.70 -3.98 -0.75
N VAL A 57 -6.28 -3.34 0.35
CA VAL A 57 -5.59 -2.04 0.32
C VAL A 57 -4.41 -2.06 1.28
N LEU A 58 -3.24 -1.64 0.79
CA LEU A 58 -2.07 -1.33 1.58
C LEU A 58 -1.88 0.20 1.66
N ILE A 59 -1.89 0.75 2.87
CA ILE A 59 -1.51 2.12 3.16
C ILE A 59 -0.08 2.13 3.70
N LEU A 60 0.84 2.82 3.01
CA LEU A 60 2.18 3.07 3.52
C LEU A 60 2.25 4.42 4.24
N ASP A 61 2.51 4.39 5.54
CA ASP A 61 2.84 5.58 6.34
C ASP A 61 4.31 5.95 6.13
N LEU A 62 4.53 7.04 5.41
CA LEU A 62 5.82 7.58 5.02
C LEU A 62 6.27 8.74 5.95
N SER A 63 5.65 8.90 7.12
CA SER A 63 5.93 10.01 8.05
C SER A 63 7.39 10.16 8.46
N LYS A 64 8.15 9.06 8.53
CA LYS A 64 9.59 9.10 8.81
C LYS A 64 10.46 9.29 7.57
N LEU A 65 9.92 9.07 6.37
CA LEU A 65 10.69 9.08 5.14
C LEU A 65 10.97 10.51 4.70
N MET A 66 12.21 10.95 4.89
CA MET A 66 12.66 12.30 4.53
C MET A 66 13.04 12.39 3.06
N ASN A 67 13.63 11.33 2.49
CA ASN A 67 14.13 11.36 1.12
C ASN A 67 14.10 9.98 0.45
N ILE A 68 14.00 9.98 -0.87
CA ILE A 68 14.01 8.78 -1.72
C ILE A 68 14.98 9.01 -2.90
N ASP A 69 15.81 8.02 -3.23
CA ASP A 69 16.68 8.07 -4.42
C ASP A 69 16.07 7.28 -5.60
N THR A 70 16.80 7.18 -6.70
CA THR A 70 16.38 6.42 -7.89
C THR A 70 16.10 4.96 -7.58
N SER A 71 16.95 4.30 -6.78
CA SER A 71 16.76 2.89 -6.40
C SER A 71 15.53 2.71 -5.50
N GLY A 72 15.26 3.65 -4.59
CA GLY A 72 14.05 3.67 -3.79
C GLY A 72 12.78 3.81 -4.64
N ILE A 73 12.81 4.69 -5.66
CA ILE A 73 11.69 4.84 -6.59
C ILE A 73 11.46 3.56 -7.39
N ILE A 74 12.52 2.96 -7.94
CA ILE A 74 12.42 1.69 -8.69
C ILE A 74 11.81 0.59 -7.81
N ALA A 75 12.27 0.45 -6.57
CA ALA A 75 11.73 -0.53 -5.64
C ALA A 75 10.24 -0.28 -5.33
N LEU A 76 9.81 0.99 -5.24
CA LEU A 76 8.41 1.34 -5.04
C LEU A 76 7.54 1.04 -6.27
N GLU A 77 8.08 1.20 -7.49
CA GLU A 77 7.40 0.81 -8.72
C GLU A 77 7.26 -0.71 -8.85
N GLU A 78 8.30 -1.46 -8.50
CA GLU A 78 8.25 -2.92 -8.45
C GLU A 78 7.26 -3.41 -7.40
N LEU A 79 7.25 -2.79 -6.21
CA LEU A 79 6.26 -3.04 -5.16
C LEU A 79 4.85 -2.86 -5.70
N HIS A 80 4.58 -1.72 -6.34
CA HIS A 80 3.25 -1.41 -6.88
C HIS A 80 2.82 -2.42 -7.95
N LYS A 81 3.71 -2.78 -8.89
CA LYS A 81 3.42 -3.82 -9.89
C LYS A 81 3.07 -5.15 -9.25
N ARG A 82 3.82 -5.55 -8.20
CA ARG A 82 3.57 -6.80 -7.49
C ARG A 82 2.24 -6.76 -6.74
N LEU A 83 1.92 -5.67 -6.04
CA LEU A 83 0.63 -5.50 -5.36
C LEU A 83 -0.54 -5.54 -6.35
N ASN A 84 -0.42 -4.86 -7.50
CA ASN A 84 -1.45 -4.91 -8.54
C ASN A 84 -1.67 -6.33 -9.06
N SER A 85 -0.60 -7.12 -9.24
CA SER A 85 -0.74 -8.53 -9.66
C SER A 85 -1.47 -9.40 -8.62
N LEU A 86 -1.46 -8.99 -7.36
CA LEU A 86 -2.21 -9.61 -6.27
C LEU A 86 -3.62 -9.01 -6.10
N GLY A 87 -4.00 -8.01 -6.89
CA GLY A 87 -5.27 -7.29 -6.76
C GLY A 87 -5.33 -6.35 -5.54
N ILE A 88 -4.18 -5.90 -5.04
CA ILE A 88 -4.05 -5.05 -3.86
C ILE A 88 -3.74 -3.63 -4.29
N GLU A 89 -4.56 -2.68 -3.84
CA GLU A 89 -4.34 -1.25 -4.10
C GLU A 89 -3.29 -0.67 -3.15
N LEU A 90 -2.48 0.26 -3.64
CA LEU A 90 -1.47 0.97 -2.87
C LEU A 90 -1.89 2.42 -2.65
N ALA A 91 -1.80 2.89 -1.41
CA ALA A 91 -1.96 4.29 -1.01
C ALA A 91 -0.76 4.76 -0.17
N LEU A 92 -0.40 6.03 -0.30
CA LEU A 92 0.67 6.66 0.48
C LEU A 92 0.09 7.68 1.45
N ALA A 93 0.55 7.67 2.70
CA ALA A 93 0.16 8.62 3.74
C ALA A 93 1.38 9.31 4.34
N ASN A 94 1.24 10.57 4.74
CA ASN A 94 2.30 11.39 5.34
C ASN A 94 3.63 11.49 4.54
N PRO A 95 3.68 11.53 3.19
CA PRO A 95 4.96 11.70 2.51
C PRO A 95 5.52 13.12 2.71
N SER A 96 6.83 13.24 2.90
CA SER A 96 7.50 14.54 2.92
C SER A 96 7.43 15.24 1.56
N TRP A 97 7.51 16.57 1.54
CA TRP A 97 7.52 17.35 0.29
C TRP A 97 8.60 16.87 -0.70
N ALA A 98 9.80 16.60 -0.20
CA ALA A 98 10.92 16.11 -1.02
C ALA A 98 10.60 14.76 -1.68
N VAL A 99 9.91 13.87 -0.97
CA VAL A 99 9.45 12.58 -1.50
C VAL A 99 8.34 12.79 -2.53
N ILE A 100 7.30 13.56 -2.21
CA ILE A 100 6.18 13.85 -3.13
C ILE A 100 6.70 14.43 -4.45
N HIS A 101 7.60 15.41 -4.38
CA HIS A 101 8.17 16.07 -5.55
C HIS A 101 8.84 15.03 -6.49
N LYS A 102 9.69 14.16 -5.93
CA LYS A 102 10.36 13.11 -6.71
C LYS A 102 9.38 12.09 -7.30
N LEU A 103 8.36 11.69 -6.55
CA LEU A 103 7.32 10.78 -7.03
C LEU A 103 6.47 11.40 -8.15
N LYS A 104 6.21 12.71 -8.11
CA LYS A 104 5.53 13.43 -9.18
C LYS A 104 6.37 13.53 -10.45
N LEU A 105 7.67 13.78 -10.34
CA LEU A 105 8.58 13.83 -11.50
C LEU A 105 8.56 12.53 -12.31
N VAL A 106 8.48 11.37 -11.63
CA VAL A 106 8.40 10.06 -12.30
C VAL A 106 6.97 9.59 -12.58
N LYS A 107 5.97 10.47 -12.38
CA LYS A 107 4.53 10.18 -12.54
C LYS A 107 4.03 9.00 -11.70
N PHE A 108 4.71 8.68 -10.61
CA PHE A 108 4.31 7.57 -9.73
C PHE A 108 2.97 7.83 -9.05
N VAL A 109 2.71 9.08 -8.66
CA VAL A 109 1.43 9.51 -8.06
C VAL A 109 0.25 9.21 -9.00
N GLU A 110 0.42 9.41 -10.31
CA GLU A 110 -0.60 9.09 -11.32
C GLU A 110 -0.78 7.57 -11.46
N LYS A 111 0.32 6.80 -11.45
CA LYS A 111 0.29 5.33 -11.54
C LYS A 111 -0.54 4.68 -10.42
N ILE A 112 -0.48 5.22 -9.20
CA ILE A 112 -1.28 4.73 -8.07
C ILE A 112 -2.70 5.34 -8.01
N GLY A 113 -3.13 6.06 -9.04
CA GLY A 113 -4.46 6.67 -9.12
C GLY A 113 -4.64 7.89 -8.21
N GLY A 114 -3.57 8.61 -7.91
CA GLY A 114 -3.64 9.81 -7.05
C GLY A 114 -3.85 9.52 -5.57
N ARG A 115 -3.70 8.27 -5.12
CA ARG A 115 -3.88 7.82 -3.73
C ARG A 115 -2.73 8.26 -2.81
N VAL A 116 -2.53 9.56 -2.68
CA VAL A 116 -1.56 10.19 -1.77
C VAL A 116 -2.30 11.12 -0.83
N PHE A 117 -2.13 10.90 0.47
CA PHE A 117 -2.90 11.56 1.51
C PHE A 117 -1.99 12.23 2.54
N PHE A 118 -2.48 13.29 3.18
CA PHE A 118 -1.70 14.01 4.17
C PHE A 118 -1.61 13.22 5.47
N THR A 119 -2.67 12.49 5.83
CA THR A 119 -2.71 11.64 7.03
C THR A 119 -3.11 10.19 6.72
N VAL A 120 -2.76 9.26 7.61
CA VAL A 120 -3.24 7.86 7.54
C VAL A 120 -4.77 7.82 7.64
N ASN A 121 -5.36 8.68 8.48
CA ASN A 121 -6.81 8.75 8.66
C ASN A 121 -7.53 9.13 7.35
N GLU A 122 -7.01 10.12 6.62
CA GLU A 122 -7.53 10.47 5.29
C GLU A 122 -7.43 9.31 4.31
N ALA A 123 -6.28 8.62 4.28
CA ALA A 123 -6.08 7.47 3.41
C ALA A 123 -7.08 6.35 3.73
N VAL A 124 -7.28 6.03 5.02
CA VAL A 124 -8.26 5.04 5.47
C VAL A 124 -9.68 5.45 5.05
N ASN A 125 -10.07 6.70 5.29
CA ASN A 125 -11.39 7.21 4.94
C ASN A 125 -11.64 7.21 3.44
N ALA A 126 -10.65 7.57 2.63
CA ALA A 126 -10.74 7.53 1.18
C ALA A 126 -10.89 6.09 0.68
N CYS A 127 -10.09 5.15 1.20
CA CYS A 127 -10.14 3.74 0.81
C CYS A 127 -11.43 3.03 1.22
N ILE A 128 -12.00 3.38 2.38
CA ILE A 128 -13.30 2.87 2.83
C ILE A 128 -14.45 3.54 2.05
N GLY A 129 -14.38 4.86 1.87
CA GLY A 129 -15.42 5.68 1.23
C GLY A 129 -15.56 5.44 -0.28
N SER A 130 -14.45 5.15 -0.99
CA SER A 130 -14.45 4.95 -2.44
C SER A 130 -15.31 3.77 -2.90
N LYS A 131 -15.50 2.76 -2.04
CA LYS A 131 -16.42 1.63 -2.30
C LYS A 131 -17.86 1.90 -1.87
N MET A 132 -18.10 2.79 -0.92
CA MET A 132 -19.47 3.20 -0.56
C MET A 132 -20.15 3.90 -1.74
N LEU A 133 -19.43 4.75 -2.49
CA LEU A 133 -19.97 5.41 -3.68
C LEU A 133 -20.29 4.43 -4.82
N CYS A 134 -19.52 3.35 -4.97
CA CYS A 134 -19.72 2.34 -6.02
C CYS A 134 -20.94 1.43 -5.74
N LEU A 135 -21.36 1.30 -4.48
CA LEU A 135 -22.53 0.49 -4.08
C LEU A 135 -23.86 1.25 -4.15
N MET A 136 -23.85 2.54 -4.49
CA MET A 136 -25.05 3.39 -4.61
C MET A 136 -25.43 3.71 -6.07
N CYS A 137 -24.76 3.10 -7.06
CA CYS A 137 -25.08 3.20 -8.49
C CYS A 137 -25.82 1.95 -8.99
#